data_AF-A0A7Y3MH90-F1
#
_entry.id   AF-A0A7Y3MH90-F1
#
_cell.length_a   1.000
_cell.length_b   1.000
_cell.length_c   1.000
_cell.angle_alpha   90.00
_cell.angle_beta   90.00
_cell.angle_gamma   90.00
#
_symmetry.space_group_name_H-M   'P 1'
#
loop_
_entity.id
_entity.type
_entity.pdbx_description
1 polymer ?
#
loop_
_entity_poly.entity_id
_entity_poly.type
_entity_poly.pdbx_seq_one_letter_code
_entity_poly.pdbx_strand_id
1 'polypeptide(L)'
;MRTLILLPLIVFALAACGSREGSTTTHLHAAGDTAHMHSMMEPLEATGDPLPTVTVTVTPDPVSGFNVHADVEHLVWAPESAGLDHVAGEGHAHVYVDGEKVARIYGEWYHLTGLAAGSHEVTVSLNANTHAPYAVDGVPIADSVTIEAG
;
A
#
# COMPACT_ATOMS: atom_id res chain seq x y z
N MET A 1 -68.39 -20.35 42.78
CA MET A 1 -69.28 -19.83 41.71
C MET A 1 -69.27 -18.31 41.76
N ARG A 2 -69.36 -17.67 40.58
CA ARG A 2 -69.39 -16.22 40.29
C ARG A 2 -68.05 -15.54 39.99
N THR A 3 -67.67 -15.70 38.72
CA THR A 3 -66.99 -14.75 37.83
C THR A 3 -67.39 -13.29 38.09
N LEU A 4 -66.42 -12.37 38.03
CA LEU A 4 -66.57 -11.11 37.30
C LEU A 4 -65.19 -10.56 36.90
N ILE A 5 -65.00 -10.37 35.60
CA ILE A 5 -63.89 -9.68 34.96
C ILE A 5 -64.27 -8.20 34.89
N LEU A 6 -63.37 -7.28 35.24
CA LEU A 6 -63.46 -5.90 34.75
C LEU A 6 -62.05 -5.30 34.60
N LEU A 7 -61.74 -4.87 33.37
CA LEU A 7 -60.50 -4.21 32.96
C LEU A 7 -60.28 -2.89 33.71
N PRO A 8 -59.02 -2.51 34.01
CA PRO A 8 -58.67 -1.11 34.18
C PRO A 8 -58.37 -0.45 32.82
N LEU A 9 -59.02 0.71 32.67
CA LEU A 9 -58.82 1.73 31.66
C LEU A 9 -57.38 2.26 31.69
N ILE A 10 -56.86 2.57 30.51
CA ILE A 10 -55.54 3.19 30.23
C ILE A 10 -55.44 4.57 30.88
N VAL A 11 -54.31 4.85 31.55
CA VAL A 11 -53.85 6.22 31.81
C VAL A 11 -52.46 6.37 31.20
N PHE A 12 -52.37 7.28 30.23
CA PHE A 12 -51.14 7.78 29.63
C PHE A 12 -50.39 8.66 30.64
N ALA A 13 -49.10 8.41 30.83
CA ALA A 13 -48.16 9.39 31.35
C ALA A 13 -46.88 9.34 30.50
N LEU A 14 -46.63 10.42 29.75
CA LEU A 14 -45.35 10.66 29.12
C LEU A 14 -44.29 10.84 30.20
N ALA A 15 -43.21 10.08 30.12
CA ALA A 15 -41.92 10.44 30.68
C ALA A 15 -40.85 10.00 29.68
N ALA A 16 -40.25 10.98 29.01
CA ALA A 16 -39.08 10.82 28.18
C ALA A 16 -37.88 10.40 29.05
N CYS A 17 -37.12 9.41 28.61
CA CYS A 17 -35.72 9.22 28.96
C CYS A 17 -35.04 8.37 27.88
N GLY A 18 -33.86 8.85 27.44
CA GLY A 18 -33.22 8.53 26.17
C GLY A 18 -32.89 7.05 25.92
N SER A 19 -33.10 6.65 24.67
CA SER A 19 -32.56 5.41 24.12
C SER A 19 -31.16 5.71 23.57
N ARG A 20 -30.15 5.09 24.19
CA ARG A 20 -28.80 4.96 23.66
C ARG A 20 -28.85 4.20 22.33
N GLU A 21 -28.40 4.83 21.26
CA GLU A 21 -28.01 4.12 20.04
C GLU A 21 -26.68 3.42 20.30
N GLY A 22 -26.76 2.12 20.62
CA GLY A 22 -25.61 1.22 20.58
C GLY A 22 -25.45 0.68 19.18
N SER A 23 -25.02 1.53 18.23
CA SER A 23 -24.48 1.05 16.95
C SER A 23 -23.01 0.78 17.16
N THR A 24 -22.68 -0.47 17.47
CA THR A 24 -21.30 -0.96 17.53
C THR A 24 -20.68 -0.79 16.15
N THR A 25 -19.94 0.29 15.95
CA THR A 25 -19.04 0.45 14.81
C THR A 25 -17.95 -0.60 14.96
N THR A 26 -18.13 -1.72 14.29
CA THR A 26 -17.02 -2.57 13.87
C THR A 26 -16.13 -1.71 12.99
N HIS A 27 -15.10 -1.11 13.58
CA HIS A 27 -13.95 -0.59 12.83
C HIS A 27 -13.17 -1.79 12.30
N LEU A 28 -13.76 -2.46 11.31
CA LEU A 28 -13.02 -3.27 10.36
C LEU A 28 -12.23 -2.26 9.53
N HIS A 29 -10.99 -2.02 9.92
CA HIS A 29 -9.98 -1.55 8.98
C HIS A 29 -9.72 -2.67 7.98
N ALA A 30 -10.67 -2.86 7.07
CA ALA A 30 -10.35 -3.41 5.78
C ALA A 30 -9.44 -2.37 5.14
N ALA A 31 -8.13 -2.64 5.15
CA ALA A 31 -7.20 -1.98 4.26
C ALA A 31 -7.62 -2.37 2.83
N GLY A 32 -8.57 -1.61 2.31
CA GLY A 32 -9.07 -1.72 0.96
C GLY A 32 -7.94 -1.30 0.05
N ASP A 33 -7.33 -2.29 -0.57
CA ASP A 33 -6.59 -2.13 -1.81
C ASP A 33 -7.57 -1.54 -2.85
N THR A 34 -7.58 -0.21 -2.91
CA THR A 34 -8.39 0.58 -3.83
C THR A 34 -7.46 1.15 -4.88
N ALA A 35 -7.30 0.35 -5.93
CA ALA A 35 -7.28 0.75 -7.33
C ALA A 35 -7.19 2.27 -7.63
N HIS A 36 -6.04 2.64 -8.22
CA HIS A 36 -5.80 3.75 -9.15
C HIS A 36 -6.24 5.17 -8.72
N MET A 37 -5.37 5.81 -7.95
CA MET A 37 -5.15 7.26 -8.03
C MET A 37 -3.69 7.47 -8.40
N HIS A 38 -3.41 7.78 -9.68
CA HIS A 38 -2.09 8.29 -10.12
C HIS A 38 -1.87 9.73 -9.65
N SER A 39 -2.18 10.01 -8.37
CA SER A 39 -1.60 11.18 -7.74
C SER A 39 -0.16 10.80 -7.48
N MET A 40 0.75 11.17 -8.38
CA MET A 40 2.17 11.17 -8.06
C MET A 40 2.29 12.01 -6.79
N MET A 41 2.59 11.33 -5.69
CA MET A 41 2.90 11.99 -4.44
C MET A 41 4.14 12.83 -4.70
N GLU A 42 4.17 14.05 -4.17
CA GLU A 42 5.37 14.89 -4.28
C GLU A 42 6.59 14.09 -3.78
N PRO A 43 7.70 14.06 -4.54
CA PRO A 43 8.91 13.38 -4.10
C PRO A 43 9.39 13.92 -2.75
N LEU A 44 9.88 13.01 -1.92
CA LEU A 44 10.45 13.32 -0.62
C LEU A 44 11.98 13.31 -0.75
N GLU A 45 12.61 14.45 -0.51
CA GLU A 45 14.07 14.52 -0.47
C GLU A 45 14.64 13.58 0.59
N ALA A 46 15.50 12.66 0.16
CA ALA A 46 16.18 11.74 1.02
C ALA A 46 17.17 12.50 1.90
N THR A 47 17.19 12.15 3.19
CA THR A 47 18.12 12.70 4.16
C THR A 47 18.96 11.60 4.76
N GLY A 48 20.25 11.85 4.93
CA GLY A 48 21.19 10.87 5.48
C GLY A 48 22.55 10.97 4.80
N ASP A 49 23.53 10.28 5.36
CA ASP A 49 24.84 10.07 4.73
C ASP A 49 25.36 8.69 5.15
N PRO A 50 25.48 7.73 4.21
CA PRO A 50 25.12 7.81 2.79
C PRO A 50 23.61 7.86 2.51
N LEU A 51 23.24 8.32 1.32
CA LEU A 51 21.85 8.32 0.83
C LEU A 51 21.45 6.92 0.29
N PRO A 52 20.14 6.58 0.30
CA PRO A 52 19.64 5.35 -0.30
C PRO A 52 19.98 5.27 -1.80
N THR A 53 20.26 4.06 -2.28
CA THR A 53 20.50 3.79 -3.71
C THR A 53 19.78 2.52 -4.12
N VAL A 54 19.50 2.40 -5.42
CA VAL A 54 18.99 1.15 -6.01
C VAL A 54 19.64 0.95 -7.37
N THR A 55 20.05 -0.28 -7.65
CA THR A 55 20.37 -0.76 -9.00
C THR A 55 19.45 -1.92 -9.32
N VAL A 56 18.91 -1.96 -10.53
CA VAL A 56 17.98 -2.99 -10.97
C VAL A 56 18.68 -3.93 -11.94
N THR A 57 18.54 -5.23 -11.69
CA THR A 57 18.82 -6.25 -12.70
C THR A 57 17.58 -7.11 -12.92
N VAL A 58 17.34 -7.50 -14.17
CA VAL A 58 16.21 -8.34 -14.53
C VAL A 58 16.71 -9.49 -15.37
N THR A 59 16.41 -10.72 -14.93
CA THR A 59 16.88 -11.95 -15.58
C THR A 59 15.71 -12.89 -15.82
N PRO A 60 15.71 -13.68 -16.91
CA PRO A 60 14.70 -14.72 -17.11
C PRO A 60 14.70 -15.71 -15.93
N ASP A 61 13.53 -16.02 -15.41
CA ASP A 61 13.37 -17.11 -14.44
C ASP A 61 13.43 -18.47 -15.16
N PRO A 62 14.10 -19.50 -14.61
CA PRO A 62 14.23 -20.80 -15.27
C PRO A 62 12.91 -21.53 -15.55
N VAL A 63 11.82 -21.18 -14.86
CA VAL A 63 10.50 -21.79 -15.02
C VAL A 63 9.59 -20.89 -15.86
N SER A 64 9.43 -19.62 -15.47
CA SER A 64 8.54 -18.69 -16.18
C SER A 64 8.74 -17.25 -15.77
N GLY A 65 8.66 -16.31 -16.71
CA GLY A 65 8.74 -14.88 -16.39
C GLY A 65 10.17 -14.44 -16.09
N PHE A 66 10.31 -13.48 -15.19
CA PHE A 66 11.58 -12.82 -14.88
C PHE A 66 11.75 -12.66 -13.38
N ASN A 67 12.99 -12.72 -12.92
CA ASN A 67 13.39 -12.31 -11.58
C ASN A 67 13.97 -10.90 -11.66
N VAL A 68 13.28 -9.97 -11.00
CA VAL A 68 13.75 -8.60 -10.74
C VAL A 68 14.54 -8.64 -9.43
N HIS A 69 15.77 -8.17 -9.48
CA HIS A 69 16.61 -7.93 -8.32
C HIS A 69 16.85 -6.43 -8.18
N ALA A 70 16.36 -5.86 -7.08
CA ALA A 70 16.64 -4.51 -6.64
C ALA A 70 17.77 -4.58 -5.62
N ASP A 71 18.99 -4.30 -6.05
CA ASP A 71 20.15 -4.17 -5.17
C ASP A 71 20.07 -2.80 -4.49
N VAL A 72 19.66 -2.81 -3.23
CA VAL A 72 19.35 -1.60 -2.46
C VAL A 72 20.39 -1.39 -1.37
N GLU A 73 21.01 -0.23 -1.34
CA GLU A 73 21.91 0.17 -0.27
C GLU A 73 21.33 1.32 0.55
N HIS A 74 21.70 1.37 1.83
CA HIS A 74 21.40 2.48 2.75
C HIS A 74 19.91 2.78 2.96
N LEU A 75 19.04 1.79 2.70
CA LEU A 75 17.64 1.78 3.07
C LEU A 75 17.38 0.64 4.06
N VAL A 76 16.61 0.91 5.11
CA VAL A 76 16.03 -0.10 5.98
C VAL A 76 14.66 -0.50 5.43
N TRP A 77 14.53 -1.76 5.00
CA TRP A 77 13.23 -2.33 4.65
C TRP A 77 12.32 -2.34 5.88
N ALA A 78 11.22 -1.58 5.83
CA ALA A 78 10.31 -1.38 6.95
C ALA A 78 8.87 -1.80 6.60
N PRO A 79 8.61 -3.09 6.29
CA PRO A 79 7.27 -3.58 5.94
C PRO A 79 6.19 -3.25 6.98
N GLU A 80 6.57 -3.24 8.26
CA GLU A 80 5.71 -2.91 9.39
C GLU A 80 5.31 -1.43 9.45
N SER A 81 6.09 -0.56 8.82
CA SER A 81 5.88 0.90 8.80
C SER A 81 5.22 1.38 7.50
N ALA A 82 5.01 0.51 6.51
CA ALA A 82 4.42 0.88 5.23
C ALA A 82 2.98 1.39 5.40
N GLY A 83 2.71 2.60 4.88
CA GLY A 83 1.47 3.33 5.05
C GLY A 83 1.38 4.17 6.34
N LEU A 84 2.45 4.23 7.14
CA LEU A 84 2.56 5.07 8.33
C LEU A 84 3.40 6.32 8.06
N ASP A 85 3.63 7.10 9.11
CA ASP A 85 4.45 8.31 9.05
C ASP A 85 5.89 8.01 8.59
N HIS A 86 6.48 9.01 7.94
CA HIS A 86 7.83 8.91 7.42
C HIS A 86 8.86 8.79 8.55
N VAL A 87 9.79 7.85 8.39
CA VAL A 87 11.03 7.73 9.16
C VAL A 87 12.18 7.76 8.15
N ALA A 88 13.17 8.63 8.41
CA ALA A 88 14.30 8.81 7.50
C ALA A 88 15.09 7.51 7.32
N GLY A 89 15.35 7.14 6.06
CA GLY A 89 16.09 5.92 5.71
C GLY A 89 15.27 4.63 5.81
N GLU A 90 14.00 4.69 6.23
CA GLU A 90 13.08 3.54 6.18
C GLU A 90 12.19 3.59 4.94
N GLY A 91 11.80 2.41 4.44
CA GLY A 91 10.78 2.35 3.40
C GLY A 91 10.62 0.99 2.75
N HIS A 92 10.14 1.06 1.52
CA HIS A 92 9.88 -0.08 0.64
C HIS A 92 10.12 0.34 -0.81
N ALA A 93 9.99 -0.60 -1.75
CA ALA A 93 10.15 -0.29 -3.16
C ALA A 93 8.85 -0.56 -3.94
N HIS A 94 8.64 0.19 -5.01
CA HIS A 94 7.59 -0.05 -6.00
C HIS A 94 8.22 -0.55 -7.30
N VAL A 95 7.61 -1.57 -7.90
CA VAL A 95 7.99 -2.10 -9.22
C VAL A 95 6.96 -1.63 -10.24
N TYR A 96 7.45 -1.12 -11.37
CA TYR A 96 6.65 -0.66 -12.49
C TYR A 96 7.03 -1.43 -13.76
N VAL A 97 6.07 -1.61 -14.65
CA VAL A 97 6.26 -2.08 -16.02
C VAL A 97 5.63 -1.05 -16.95
N ASP A 98 6.40 -0.52 -17.90
CA ASP A 98 5.95 0.51 -18.85
C ASP A 98 5.27 1.71 -18.17
N GLY A 99 5.77 2.10 -16.99
CA GLY A 99 5.25 3.18 -16.16
C GLY A 99 4.01 2.82 -15.32
N GLU A 100 3.44 1.62 -15.47
CA GLU A 100 2.35 1.13 -14.62
C GLU A 100 2.89 0.40 -13.39
N LYS A 101 2.42 0.78 -12.20
CA LYS A 101 2.83 0.11 -10.96
C LYS A 101 2.24 -1.29 -10.89
N VAL A 102 3.09 -2.31 -10.91
CA VAL A 102 2.67 -3.72 -10.82
C VAL A 102 2.86 -4.32 -9.43
N ALA A 103 3.78 -3.78 -8.63
CA ALA A 103 4.02 -4.29 -7.29
C ALA A 103 4.54 -3.26 -6.29
N ARG A 104 4.39 -3.62 -5.02
CA ARG A 104 5.13 -3.09 -3.89
C ARG A 104 5.90 -4.26 -3.27
N ILE A 105 7.18 -4.05 -2.96
CA ILE A 105 8.07 -5.10 -2.46
C ILE A 105 8.76 -4.63 -1.17
N TYR A 106 9.01 -5.57 -0.27
CA TYR A 106 9.64 -5.35 1.05
C TYR A 106 10.98 -6.10 1.18
N GLY A 107 11.66 -6.24 0.06
CA GLY A 107 12.91 -6.95 -0.08
C GLY A 107 13.37 -6.86 -1.52
N GLU A 108 14.53 -7.44 -1.79
CA GLU A 108 15.27 -7.21 -3.03
C GLU A 108 14.72 -7.98 -4.24
N TRP A 109 13.98 -9.07 -4.03
CA TRP A 109 13.58 -9.98 -5.10
C TRP A 109 12.09 -9.92 -5.40
N TYR A 110 11.76 -9.85 -6.68
CA TYR A 110 10.39 -9.91 -7.18
C TYR A 110 10.27 -10.77 -8.43
N HIS A 111 9.31 -11.68 -8.42
CA HIS A 111 9.03 -12.54 -9.56
C HIS A 111 7.99 -11.88 -10.47
N LEU A 112 8.43 -11.39 -11.62
CA LEU A 112 7.63 -10.68 -12.60
C LEU A 112 7.08 -11.67 -13.64
N THR A 113 5.75 -11.66 -13.82
CA THR A 113 5.04 -12.54 -14.74
C THR A 113 3.95 -11.78 -15.49
N GLY A 114 3.37 -12.41 -16.52
CA GLY A 114 2.22 -11.85 -17.23
C GLY A 114 2.56 -10.73 -18.21
N LEU A 115 3.83 -10.58 -18.60
CA LEU A 115 4.23 -9.66 -19.67
C LEU A 115 3.69 -10.15 -21.01
N ALA A 116 3.26 -9.20 -21.85
CA ALA A 116 2.98 -9.49 -23.25
C ALA A 116 4.29 -9.79 -24.00
N ALA A 117 4.21 -10.35 -25.20
CA ALA A 117 5.40 -10.49 -26.03
C ALA A 117 5.86 -9.11 -26.53
N GLY A 118 7.14 -8.81 -26.40
CA GLY A 118 7.77 -7.57 -26.84
C GLY A 118 8.69 -6.93 -25.80
N SER A 119 9.06 -5.68 -26.09
CA SER A 119 9.93 -4.86 -25.25
C SER A 119 9.16 -4.25 -24.09
N HIS A 120 9.69 -4.36 -22.88
CA HIS A 120 9.11 -3.79 -21.66
C HIS A 120 10.18 -3.09 -20.83
N GLU A 121 9.86 -1.90 -20.31
CA GLU A 121 10.70 -1.21 -19.32
C GLU A 121 10.27 -1.61 -17.91
N VAL A 122 11.20 -2.14 -17.12
CA VAL A 122 10.99 -2.46 -15.71
C VAL A 122 11.70 -1.41 -14.87
N THR A 123 10.96 -0.69 -14.03
CA THR A 123 11.50 0.32 -13.11
C THR A 123 11.29 -0.11 -11.67
N VAL A 124 12.31 0.06 -10.82
CA VAL A 124 12.16 -0.01 -9.37
C VAL A 124 12.48 1.35 -8.77
N SER A 125 11.57 1.86 -7.94
CA SER A 125 11.75 3.12 -7.20
C SER A 125 11.73 2.84 -5.70
N LEU A 126 12.55 3.56 -4.94
CA LEU A 126 12.51 3.55 -3.48
C LEU A 126 11.47 4.55 -2.97
N ASN A 127 10.70 4.14 -1.97
CA ASN A 127 9.58 4.90 -1.44
C ASN A 127 9.65 4.94 0.09
N ALA A 128 9.31 6.09 0.66
CA ALA A 128 9.15 6.24 2.10
C ALA A 128 7.95 5.44 2.62
N ASN A 129 7.87 5.29 3.94
CA ASN A 129 6.71 4.70 4.64
C ASN A 129 5.37 5.31 4.19
N THR A 130 5.34 6.61 3.88
CA THR A 130 4.16 7.33 3.39
C THR A 130 3.81 7.05 1.93
N HIS A 131 4.55 6.17 1.23
CA HIS A 131 4.53 5.94 -0.22
C HIS A 131 5.11 7.04 -1.12
N ALA A 132 5.55 8.17 -0.56
CA ALA A 132 6.25 9.19 -1.34
C ALA A 132 7.54 8.61 -1.95
N PRO A 133 7.83 8.84 -3.25
CA PRO A 133 9.12 8.46 -3.82
C PRO A 133 10.24 9.19 -3.09
N TYR A 134 11.29 8.48 -2.67
CA TYR A 134 12.50 9.16 -2.24
C TYR A 134 13.16 9.85 -3.43
N ALA A 135 13.77 11.00 -3.22
CA ALA A 135 14.44 11.78 -4.26
C ALA A 135 15.76 12.39 -3.79
N VAL A 136 16.61 12.72 -4.75
CA VAL A 136 17.80 13.56 -4.58
C VAL A 136 17.72 14.69 -5.59
N ASP A 137 17.73 15.93 -5.10
CA ASP A 137 17.60 17.14 -5.93
C ASP A 137 16.30 17.11 -6.78
N GLY A 138 15.21 16.60 -6.21
CA GLY A 138 13.91 16.45 -6.87
C GLY A 138 13.81 15.26 -7.83
N VAL A 139 14.88 14.49 -8.03
CA VAL A 139 14.89 13.32 -8.92
C VAL A 139 14.65 12.06 -8.11
N PRO A 140 13.60 11.26 -8.40
CA PRO A 140 13.33 10.03 -7.68
C PRO A 140 14.51 9.05 -7.72
N ILE A 141 14.78 8.40 -6.59
CA ILE A 141 15.74 7.31 -6.46
C ILE A 141 15.09 6.06 -7.06
N ALA A 142 15.45 5.79 -8.31
CA ALA A 142 14.94 4.70 -9.10
C ALA A 142 15.97 4.26 -10.15
N ASP A 143 15.85 3.02 -10.62
CA ASP A 143 16.60 2.50 -11.76
C ASP A 143 15.68 1.70 -12.68
N SER A 144 16.03 1.64 -13.97
CA SER A 144 15.19 1.03 -15.01
C SER A 144 16.00 0.16 -15.97
N VAL A 145 15.42 -0.98 -16.35
CA VAL A 145 16.01 -1.92 -17.31
C VAL A 145 14.96 -2.29 -18.36
N THR A 146 15.33 -2.20 -19.64
CA THR A 146 14.52 -2.74 -20.73
C THR A 146 14.80 -4.23 -20.91
N ILE A 147 13.74 -5.03 -20.98
CA ILE A 147 13.79 -6.46 -21.26
C ILE A 147 12.94 -6.81 -22.48
N GLU A 148 13.21 -7.96 -23.09
CA GLU A 148 12.40 -8.54 -24.15
C GLU A 148 11.69 -9.79 -23.61
N ALA A 149 10.36 -9.78 -23.62
CA ALA A 149 9.53 -10.93 -23.31
C ALA A 149 9.13 -11.65 -24.61
N GLY A 150 9.37 -12.96 -24.72
CA GLY A 150 9.10 -13.73 -25.94
C GLY A 150 9.24 -15.23 -25.76
#